data_AF-O65574-F1
#
_entry.id   AF-O65574-F1
#
_cell.length_a   1.000
_cell.length_b   1.000
_cell.length_c   1.000
_cell.angle_alpha   90.00
_cell.angle_beta   90.00
_cell.angle_gamma   90.00
#
_symmetry.space_group_name_H-M   'P 1'
#
loop_
_entity.id
_entity.type
_entity.pdbx_description
1 polymer ?
#
loop_
_entity_poly.entity_id
_entity_poly.type
_entity_poly.pdbx_seq_one_letter_code
_entity_poly.pdbx_strand_id
1 'polypeptide(L)'
;DKHLTDEQVSALEDHLSFNSMKKNPALNLEPILAMMEKEPSKETNPDETFIRKGKVGDWKNYMSEELSAKFDKFTEENLKGTDLAFETY
;
A
#
# COMPACT_ATOMS: atom_id res chain seq x y z
N ASP A 1 -29.39 -3.48 11.48
CA ASP A 1 -28.24 -3.95 10.68
C ASP A 1 -28.51 -3.79 9.20
N LYS A 2 -27.48 -3.41 8.43
CA LYS A 2 -27.56 -3.38 6.97
C LYS A 2 -27.13 -4.74 6.45
N HIS A 3 -28.08 -5.54 5.98
CA HIS A 3 -27.77 -6.80 5.30
C HIS A 3 -27.36 -6.50 3.87
N LEU A 4 -26.15 -6.90 3.50
CA LEU A 4 -25.67 -6.83 2.12
C LEU A 4 -26.06 -8.11 1.40
N THR A 5 -26.49 -7.99 0.15
CA THR A 5 -26.64 -9.15 -0.73
C THR A 5 -25.28 -9.57 -1.28
N ASP A 6 -25.16 -10.81 -1.74
CA ASP A 6 -23.93 -11.30 -2.35
C ASP A 6 -23.52 -10.47 -3.56
N GLU A 7 -24.49 -9.96 -4.34
CA GLU A 7 -24.21 -9.05 -5.46
C GLU A 7 -23.65 -7.70 -4.98
N GLN A 8 -24.11 -7.20 -3.84
CA GLN A 8 -23.57 -5.97 -3.25
C GLN A 8 -22.15 -6.18 -2.71
N VAL A 9 -21.87 -7.34 -2.12
CA VAL A 9 -20.52 -7.70 -1.67
C VAL A 9 -19.60 -7.81 -2.88
N SER A 10 -20.00 -8.55 -3.91
CA SER A 10 -19.21 -8.70 -5.14
C SER A 10 -18.95 -7.36 -5.84
N ALA A 11 -19.95 -6.49 -5.93
CA ALA A 11 -19.77 -5.15 -6.48
C ALA A 11 -18.77 -4.30 -5.67
N LEU A 12 -18.74 -4.47 -4.34
CA LEU A 12 -17.77 -3.81 -3.47
C LEU A 12 -16.36 -4.39 -3.63
N GLU A 13 -16.23 -5.71 -3.74
CA GLU A 13 -14.94 -6.38 -3.99
C GLU A 13 -14.31 -5.87 -5.30
N ASP A 14 -15.08 -5.81 -6.37
CA ASP A 14 -14.62 -5.28 -7.66
C ASP A 14 -14.23 -3.81 -7.57
N HIS A 15 -15.04 -2.98 -6.89
CA HIS A 15 -14.79 -1.56 -6.73
C HIS A 15 -13.54 -1.28 -5.87
N LEU A 16 -13.34 -2.06 -4.81
CA LEU A 16 -12.20 -1.95 -3.88
C LEU A 16 -10.98 -2.74 -4.35
N SER A 17 -11.08 -3.47 -5.46
CA SER A 17 -9.92 -4.15 -6.04
C SER A 17 -8.81 -3.13 -6.32
N PHE A 18 -7.56 -3.59 -6.16
CA PHE A 18 -6.39 -2.72 -6.37
C PHE A 18 -6.42 -2.04 -7.76
N ASN A 19 -6.81 -2.77 -8.79
CA ASN A 19 -6.89 -2.25 -10.15
C ASN A 19 -7.96 -1.16 -10.31
N SER A 20 -9.13 -1.33 -9.70
CA SER A 20 -10.21 -0.34 -9.73
C SER A 20 -9.81 0.92 -8.96
N MET A 21 -9.30 0.76 -7.74
CA MET A 21 -8.85 1.90 -6.92
C MET A 21 -7.71 2.66 -7.59
N LYS A 22 -6.70 1.96 -8.14
CA LYS A 22 -5.56 2.59 -8.81
C LYS A 22 -5.96 3.47 -9.98
N LYS A 23 -7.02 3.10 -10.71
CA LYS A 23 -7.54 3.85 -11.86
C LYS A 23 -8.57 4.90 -11.50
N ASN A 24 -9.04 4.95 -10.24
CA ASN A 24 -10.10 5.85 -9.83
C ASN A 24 -9.55 7.28 -9.63
N PRO A 25 -9.96 8.27 -10.44
CA PRO A 25 -9.45 9.65 -10.35
C PRO A 25 -9.77 10.33 -9.01
N ALA A 26 -10.79 9.86 -8.30
CA ALA A 26 -11.13 10.38 -6.97
C ALA A 26 -10.14 9.90 -5.88
N LEU A 27 -9.33 8.87 -6.15
CA LEU A 27 -8.46 8.22 -5.17
C LEU A 27 -6.98 8.19 -5.56
N ASN A 28 -6.66 8.19 -6.85
CA ASN A 28 -5.30 7.96 -7.35
C ASN A 28 -4.35 9.16 -7.22
N LEU A 29 -4.87 10.34 -6.80
CA LEU A 29 -4.14 11.59 -6.57
C LEU A 29 -3.25 12.08 -7.72
N GLU A 30 -3.50 11.62 -8.95
CA GLU A 30 -2.74 12.04 -10.14
C GLU A 30 -2.70 13.57 -10.33
N PRO A 31 -3.78 14.34 -10.11
CA PRO A 31 -3.73 15.79 -10.25
C PRO A 31 -2.76 16.46 -9.27
N ILE A 32 -2.66 15.94 -8.04
CA ILE A 32 -1.76 16.49 -7.01
C ILE A 32 -0.31 16.15 -7.37
N LEU A 33 -0.04 14.92 -7.80
CA LEU A 33 1.30 14.51 -8.25
C LEU A 33 1.76 15.37 -9.43
N ALA A 34 0.90 15.57 -10.44
CA ALA A 34 1.21 16.42 -11.59
C ALA A 34 1.42 17.91 -11.24
N MET A 35 0.84 18.39 -10.13
CA MET A 35 1.15 19.73 -9.61
C MET A 35 2.53 19.76 -8.96
N MET A 36 2.89 18.73 -8.19
CA MET A 36 4.19 18.64 -7.50
C MET A 36 5.36 18.41 -8.46
N GLU A 37 5.16 17.69 -9.56
CA GLU A 37 6.19 17.46 -10.60
C GLU A 37 6.66 18.75 -11.29
N LYS A 38 5.85 19.82 -11.23
CA LYS A 38 6.20 21.11 -11.83
C LYS A 38 7.15 21.94 -10.95
N GLU A 39 7.45 21.47 -9.74
CA GLU A 39 8.41 22.12 -8.86
C GLU A 39 9.84 21.94 -9.43
N PRO A 40 10.56 23.04 -9.74
CA PRO A 40 11.85 22.96 -10.45
C PRO A 40 12.95 22.19 -9.70
N SER A 41 12.82 22.04 -8.38
CA SER A 41 13.75 21.33 -7.51
C SER A 41 13.40 19.86 -7.30
N LYS A 42 12.25 19.38 -7.81
CA LYS A 42 11.81 18.00 -7.62
C LYS A 42 12.37 17.11 -8.72
N GLU A 43 13.10 16.05 -8.32
CA GLU A 43 13.42 14.96 -9.23
C GLU A 43 12.12 14.22 -9.61
N THR A 44 11.84 14.13 -10.90
CA THR A 44 10.66 13.42 -11.40
C THR A 44 10.96 11.93 -11.52
N ASN A 45 10.07 11.11 -10.98
CA ASN A 45 10.10 9.66 -11.17
C ASN A 45 8.85 9.26 -11.96
N PRO A 46 8.95 8.81 -13.22
CA PRO A 46 7.79 8.46 -14.04
C PRO A 46 7.01 7.26 -13.48
N ASP A 47 7.59 6.50 -12.55
CA ASP A 47 6.91 5.40 -11.86
C ASP A 47 6.23 5.86 -10.55
N GLU A 48 6.33 7.15 -10.18
CA GLU A 48 5.69 7.71 -8.99
C GLU A 48 4.17 7.74 -9.17
N THR A 49 3.49 6.87 -8.41
CA THR A 49 2.04 6.80 -8.36
C THR A 49 1.61 6.65 -6.92
N PHE A 50 0.50 7.29 -6.53
CA PHE A 50 0.01 7.22 -5.14
C PHE A 50 -0.40 5.79 -4.79
N ILE A 51 -1.17 5.15 -5.67
CA ILE A 51 -1.53 3.73 -5.55
C ILE A 51 -0.50 2.89 -6.33
N ARG A 52 0.58 2.52 -5.64
CA ARG A 52 1.83 2.01 -6.24
C ARG A 52 1.76 0.56 -6.77
N LYS A 53 1.94 -0.44 -5.89
CA LYS A 53 2.03 -1.88 -6.27
C LYS A 53 0.97 -2.81 -5.68
N GLY A 54 0.38 -2.48 -4.52
CA GLY A 54 -0.69 -3.30 -3.91
C GLY A 54 -0.27 -4.73 -3.55
N LYS A 55 0.99 -4.95 -3.17
CA LYS A 55 1.56 -6.30 -2.99
C LYS A 55 2.24 -6.44 -1.63
N VAL A 56 1.87 -7.48 -0.90
CA VAL A 56 2.55 -7.92 0.34
C VAL A 56 3.91 -8.55 -0.02
N GLY A 57 4.92 -8.29 0.81
CA GLY A 57 6.27 -8.85 0.64
C GLY A 57 7.18 -8.11 -0.36
N ASP A 58 6.73 -7.00 -0.93
CA ASP A 58 7.55 -6.20 -1.87
C ASP A 58 8.84 -5.66 -1.24
N TRP A 59 8.94 -5.61 0.10
CA TRP A 59 10.14 -5.22 0.84
C TRP A 59 11.37 -6.07 0.47
N LYS A 60 11.17 -7.34 0.06
CA LYS A 60 12.24 -8.26 -0.37
C LYS A 60 13.01 -7.76 -1.59
N ASN A 61 12.41 -6.86 -2.39
CA ASN A 61 13.08 -6.25 -3.54
C ASN A 61 14.01 -5.08 -3.15
N TYR A 62 13.97 -4.63 -1.90
CA TYR A 62 14.66 -3.40 -1.46
C TYR A 62 15.56 -3.62 -0.24
N MET A 63 15.23 -4.57 0.63
CA MET A 63 16.03 -4.85 1.83
C MET A 63 17.02 -5.98 1.58
N SER A 64 18.26 -5.78 2.02
CA SER A 64 19.21 -6.89 2.18
C SER A 64 18.77 -7.83 3.31
N GLU A 65 19.31 -9.05 3.32
CA GLU A 65 19.06 -10.01 4.41
C GLU A 65 19.41 -9.41 5.77
N GLU A 66 20.57 -8.74 5.88
CA GLU A 66 20.99 -8.06 7.09
C GLU A 66 19.98 -6.98 7.54
N LEU A 67 19.48 -6.17 6.61
CA LEU A 67 18.51 -5.12 6.94
C LEU A 67 17.17 -5.71 7.38
N SER A 68 16.70 -6.76 6.70
CA SER A 68 15.47 -7.44 7.08
C SER A 68 15.58 -8.06 8.47
N ALA A 69 16.69 -8.72 8.81
CA ALA A 69 16.90 -9.29 10.14
C ALA A 69 16.94 -8.22 11.25
N LYS A 70 17.47 -7.02 10.95
CA LYS A 70 17.40 -5.87 11.89
C LYS A 70 15.96 -5.42 12.12
N PHE A 71 15.15 -5.37 11.07
CA PHE A 71 13.73 -5.02 11.19
C PHE A 71 12.92 -6.09 11.94
N ASP A 72 13.21 -7.37 11.72
CA ASP A 72 12.56 -8.46 12.44
C ASP A 72 12.85 -8.36 13.94
N LYS A 73 14.12 -8.17 14.32
CA LYS A 73 14.51 -7.97 15.72
C LYS A 73 13.87 -6.72 16.33
N PHE A 74 13.88 -5.60 15.61
CA PHE A 74 13.22 -4.37 16.07
C PHE A 74 11.73 -4.60 16.32
N THR A 75 11.06 -5.32 15.42
CA THR A 75 9.63 -5.62 15.53
C THR A 75 9.36 -6.50 16.75
N GLU A 76 10.14 -7.58 16.95
CA GLU A 76 10.02 -8.46 18.11
C GLU A 76 10.19 -7.69 19.44
N GLU A 77 11.21 -6.84 19.54
CA GLU A 77 11.48 -6.04 20.74
C GLU A 77 10.33 -5.08 21.08
N ASN A 78 9.72 -4.45 20.06
CA ASN A 78 8.62 -3.49 20.25
C ASN A 78 7.26 -4.15 20.50
N LEU A 79 7.05 -5.37 20.02
CA LEU A 79 5.81 -6.13 20.24
C LEU A 79 5.85 -6.97 21.51
N LYS A 80 7.03 -7.09 22.16
CA LYS A 80 7.21 -7.90 23.37
C LYS A 80 6.24 -7.48 24.48
N GLY A 81 5.49 -8.46 24.98
CA GLY A 81 4.50 -8.26 26.05
C GLY A 81 3.14 -7.76 25.57
N THR A 82 2.93 -7.72 24.25
CA THR A 82 1.62 -7.47 23.64
C THR A 82 1.09 -8.74 22.97
N ASP A 83 -0.22 -8.78 22.74
CA ASP A 83 -0.86 -9.82 21.93
C ASP A 83 -0.94 -9.44 20.43
N LEU A 84 -0.27 -8.35 20.03
CA LEU A 84 -0.29 -7.87 18.66
C LEU A 84 0.60 -8.76 17.79
N ALA A 85 -0.02 -9.44 16.81
CA ALA A 85 0.65 -10.25 15.81
C ALA A 85 0.25 -9.82 14.41
N PHE A 86 1.15 -10.00 13.44
CA PHE A 86 0.90 -9.73 12.03
C PHE A 86 0.77 -11.06 11.27
N GLU A 87 -0.22 -11.15 10.38
CA GLU A 87 -0.28 -12.24 9.41
C GLU A 87 0.84 -12.06 8.38
N THR A 88 1.71 -13.07 8.30
CA THR A 88 2.75 -13.15 7.27
C THR A 88 2.25 -14.02 6.12
N TYR A 89 2.25 -13.47 4.91
CA TYR A 89 1.86 -14.15 3.65
C TYR A 89 3.08 -14.65 2.89
#